data_AF-A0A174UHK6-F1
#
_entry.id   AF-A0A174UHK6-F1
#
_cell.length_a   1.000
_cell.length_b   1.000
_cell.length_c   1.000
_cell.angle_alpha   90.00
_cell.angle_beta   90.00
_cell.angle_gamma   90.00
#
_symmetry.space_group_name_H-M   'P 1'
#
loop_
_entity.id
_entity.type
_entity.pdbx_description
1 polymer ?
#
loop_
_entity_poly.entity_id
_entity_poly.type
_entity_poly.pdbx_seq_one_letter_code
_entity_poly.pdbx_strand_id
1 'polypeptide(L)'
;MPVIEELICIEQDGTISFGNYKLGQKAKKSDFEYQGDMYKVKTYNEITKLERNDMFVYESVPGTAAEHFKVTDEDVEFAVEGSRDAQITIQLENDTDYEVYVDGAAVGSMKTNMSGKLSVSVELEEGVSVQVKAVKRA
;
A
#
# COMPACT_ATOMS: atom_id res chain seq x y z
N MET A 1 14.88 -1.76 8.84
CA MET A 1 15.32 -1.72 7.43
C MET A 1 15.12 -0.29 6.92
N PRO A 2 15.77 0.20 5.85
CA PRO A 2 15.74 1.63 5.56
C PRO A 2 14.44 2.00 4.83
N VAL A 3 13.76 3.03 5.34
CA VAL A 3 12.72 3.77 4.62
C VAL A 3 13.16 4.09 3.19
N ILE A 4 12.20 4.14 2.26
CA ILE A 4 12.46 4.29 0.83
C ILE A 4 12.85 5.74 0.54
N GLU A 5 14.16 6.01 0.52
CA GLU A 5 14.72 7.36 0.40
C GLU A 5 14.28 8.05 -0.90
N GLU A 6 14.18 7.30 -1.99
CA GLU A 6 13.72 7.81 -3.28
C GLU A 6 12.20 8.01 -3.37
N LEU A 7 11.46 7.79 -2.27
CA LEU A 7 10.00 7.79 -2.16
C LEU A 7 9.27 6.68 -2.94
N ILE A 8 9.81 6.25 -4.07
CA ILE A 8 9.37 5.10 -4.87
C ILE A 8 10.55 4.53 -5.68
N CYS A 9 10.67 3.20 -5.70
CA CYS A 9 11.70 2.44 -6.43
C CYS A 9 11.13 1.11 -6.99
N ILE A 10 11.87 0.51 -7.92
CA ILE A 10 11.60 -0.86 -8.42
C ILE A 10 12.50 -1.83 -7.66
N GLU A 11 11.92 -2.88 -7.12
CA GLU A 11 12.64 -3.93 -6.39
C GLU A 11 13.27 -4.96 -7.33
N GLN A 12 14.18 -5.78 -6.80
CA GLN A 12 14.87 -6.83 -7.59
C GLN A 12 13.91 -7.89 -8.14
N ASP A 13 12.79 -8.13 -7.46
CA ASP A 13 11.73 -9.04 -7.91
C ASP A 13 10.79 -8.41 -8.95
N GLY A 14 11.04 -7.15 -9.32
CA GLY A 14 10.27 -6.41 -10.29
C GLY A 14 9.01 -5.74 -9.75
N THR A 15 8.73 -5.79 -8.45
CA THR A 15 7.64 -5.03 -7.81
C THR A 15 8.05 -3.58 -7.53
N ILE A 16 7.16 -2.77 -6.96
CA ILE A 16 7.48 -1.41 -6.51
C ILE A 16 7.38 -1.30 -4.99
N SER A 17 8.29 -0.53 -4.40
CA SER A 17 8.21 -0.08 -3.02
C SER A 17 8.05 1.42 -2.99
N PHE A 18 7.21 1.95 -2.10
CA PHE A 18 7.00 3.39 -1.96
C PHE A 18 6.68 3.83 -0.52
N GLY A 19 6.89 5.12 -0.24
CA GLY A 19 6.53 5.74 1.04
C GLY A 19 7.69 5.91 2.00
N ASN A 20 7.61 6.96 2.82
CA ASN A 20 8.60 7.27 3.83
C ASN A 20 7.93 8.00 5.01
N TYR A 21 7.52 7.22 6.00
CA TYR A 21 6.83 7.73 7.18
C TYR A 21 7.74 8.49 8.15
N LYS A 22 9.07 8.49 7.95
CA LYS A 22 10.02 9.22 8.79
C LYS A 22 10.17 10.69 8.40
N LEU A 23 9.62 11.10 7.25
CA LEU A 23 9.66 12.49 6.82
C LEU A 23 8.74 13.34 7.71
N GLY A 24 9.31 14.38 8.33
CA GLY A 24 8.54 15.36 9.11
C GLY A 24 7.73 16.34 8.25
N GLN A 25 7.90 16.32 6.93
CA GLN A 25 7.17 17.16 5.99
C GLN A 25 6.87 16.40 4.70
N LYS A 26 5.78 16.79 4.03
CA LYS A 26 5.31 16.19 2.79
C LYS A 26 6.38 16.22 1.70
N ALA A 27 6.71 15.04 1.18
CA ALA A 27 7.48 14.87 -0.04
C ALA A 27 6.62 14.23 -1.14
N LYS A 28 7.05 14.39 -2.39
CA LYS A 28 6.34 13.91 -3.58
C LYS A 28 7.34 13.52 -4.65
N LYS A 29 7.13 12.36 -5.28
CA LYS A 29 7.76 11.97 -6.55
C LYS A 29 6.64 11.70 -7.56
N SER A 30 6.81 12.21 -8.76
CA SER A 30 5.84 12.09 -9.86
C SER A 30 6.56 11.62 -11.10
N ASP A 31 5.77 11.28 -12.11
CA ASP A 31 6.27 10.88 -13.42
C ASP A 31 7.21 9.67 -13.33
N PHE A 32 6.93 8.77 -12.37
CA PHE A 32 7.67 7.51 -12.21
C PHE A 32 7.05 6.46 -13.12
N GLU A 33 7.73 6.13 -14.21
CA GLU A 33 7.29 5.12 -15.16
C GLU A 33 7.57 3.71 -14.62
N TYR A 34 6.53 2.87 -14.59
CA TYR A 34 6.65 1.46 -14.24
C TYR A 34 5.66 0.64 -15.06
N GLN A 35 6.17 -0.31 -15.85
CA GLN A 35 5.38 -1.20 -16.71
C GLN A 35 4.41 -0.47 -17.66
N GLY A 36 4.78 0.73 -18.13
CA GLY A 36 3.96 1.55 -19.02
C GLY A 36 2.91 2.43 -18.32
N ASP A 37 2.80 2.32 -17.00
CA ASP A 37 1.97 3.19 -16.16
C ASP A 37 2.80 4.30 -15.51
N MET A 38 2.16 5.44 -15.24
CA MET A 38 2.77 6.59 -14.58
C MET A 38 2.34 6.68 -13.12
N TYR A 39 3.30 6.59 -12.20
CA TYR A 39 3.06 6.61 -10.77
C TYR A 39 3.42 7.96 -10.14
N LYS A 40 2.70 8.26 -9.06
CA LYS A 40 2.91 9.43 -8.23
C LYS A 40 2.73 9.08 -6.76
N VAL A 41 3.80 9.21 -5.99
CA VAL A 41 3.78 9.02 -4.54
C VAL A 41 3.80 10.38 -3.85
N LYS A 42 2.99 10.53 -2.79
CA LYS A 42 3.04 11.64 -1.83
C LYS A 42 3.12 11.03 -0.44
N THR A 43 4.15 11.37 0.33
CA THR A 43 4.38 10.69 1.62
C THR A 43 5.01 11.61 2.65
N TYR A 44 4.62 11.42 3.90
CA TYR A 44 5.27 11.89 5.13
C TYR A 44 4.64 11.19 6.34
N ASN A 45 5.04 11.55 7.57
CA ASN A 45 4.62 10.89 8.80
C ASN A 45 3.09 10.84 9.06
N GLU A 46 2.25 11.60 8.37
CA GLU A 46 0.78 11.56 8.53
C GLU A 46 0.04 10.87 7.39
N ILE A 47 0.65 10.69 6.22
CA ILE A 47 -0.01 10.04 5.08
C ILE A 47 1.00 9.53 4.07
N THR A 48 0.73 8.36 3.51
CA THR A 48 1.37 7.87 2.28
C THR A 48 0.28 7.62 1.27
N LYS A 49 0.41 8.17 0.07
CA LYS A 49 -0.56 8.01 -1.01
C LYS A 49 0.15 7.66 -2.31
N LEU A 50 -0.33 6.62 -2.98
CA LEU A 50 0.08 6.22 -4.31
C LEU A 50 -1.07 6.43 -5.31
N GLU A 51 -0.75 7.09 -6.41
CA GLU A 51 -1.63 7.24 -7.57
C GLU A 51 -0.96 6.62 -8.80
N ARG A 52 -1.74 5.98 -9.67
CA ARG A 52 -1.33 5.37 -10.94
C ARG A 52 -2.20 5.91 -12.06
N ASN A 53 -1.60 6.53 -13.08
CA ASN A 53 -2.33 7.23 -14.16
C ASN A 53 -3.40 8.17 -13.59
N ASP A 54 -3.02 8.94 -12.57
CA ASP A 54 -3.89 9.85 -11.79
C ASP A 54 -5.09 9.19 -11.06
N MET A 55 -5.19 7.87 -11.07
CA MET A 55 -6.16 7.12 -10.28
C MET A 55 -5.58 6.70 -8.94
N PHE A 56 -6.45 6.61 -7.93
CA PHE A 56 -6.09 6.15 -6.59
C PHE A 56 -5.66 4.67 -6.62
N VAL A 57 -4.60 4.32 -5.88
CA VAL A 57 -4.15 2.93 -5.72
C VAL A 57 -4.04 2.55 -4.25
N TYR A 58 -3.35 3.36 -3.46
CA TYR A 58 -3.05 3.08 -2.06
C TYR A 58 -3.07 4.38 -1.27
N GLU A 59 -3.57 4.32 -0.03
CA GLU A 59 -3.36 5.36 0.97
C GLU A 59 -3.27 4.75 2.37
N SER A 60 -2.38 5.29 3.18
CA SER A 60 -2.30 4.98 4.60
C SER A 60 -2.42 6.25 5.44
N VAL A 61 -3.12 6.14 6.57
CA VAL A 61 -3.16 7.16 7.62
C VAL A 61 -2.90 6.49 8.97
N PRO A 62 -1.78 6.80 9.65
CA PRO A 62 -0.70 7.70 9.24
C PRO A 62 0.14 7.16 8.06
N GLY A 63 1.17 7.90 7.68
CA GLY A 63 2.07 7.47 6.61
C GLY A 63 2.80 6.19 6.96
N THR A 64 2.98 5.35 5.94
CA THR A 64 3.74 4.09 6.01
C THR A 64 4.77 4.03 4.87
N ALA A 65 5.66 3.06 4.93
CA ALA A 65 6.41 2.55 3.77
C ALA A 65 5.78 1.21 3.38
N ALA A 66 5.41 1.06 2.11
CA ALA A 66 4.93 -0.19 1.54
C ALA A 66 6.02 -0.78 0.64
N GLU A 67 6.34 -2.05 0.87
CA GLU A 67 7.40 -2.78 0.21
C GLU A 67 6.83 -3.95 -0.60
N HIS A 68 7.48 -4.26 -1.71
CA HIS A 68 7.09 -5.35 -2.60
C HIS A 68 5.62 -5.30 -3.05
N PHE A 69 5.11 -4.10 -3.30
CA PHE A 69 3.69 -3.91 -3.61
C PHE A 69 3.32 -4.49 -4.96
N LYS A 70 2.40 -5.45 -4.92
CA LYS A 70 1.91 -6.19 -6.09
C LYS A 70 0.39 -6.25 -6.07
N VAL A 71 -0.23 -5.89 -7.19
CA VAL A 71 -1.67 -6.00 -7.41
C VAL A 71 -1.88 -6.79 -8.70
N THR A 72 -2.79 -7.76 -8.65
CA THR A 72 -3.26 -8.54 -9.79
C THR A 72 -4.80 -8.51 -9.83
N ASP A 73 -5.40 -9.20 -10.78
CA ASP A 73 -6.87 -9.34 -10.86
C ASP A 73 -7.45 -10.22 -9.73
N GLU A 74 -6.60 -11.05 -9.09
CA GLU A 74 -7.01 -12.03 -8.09
C GLU A 74 -6.59 -11.64 -6.66
N ASP A 75 -5.49 -10.91 -6.51
CA ASP A 75 -4.96 -10.57 -5.20
C ASP A 75 -4.12 -9.27 -5.18
N VAL A 76 -3.99 -8.71 -3.98
CA VAL A 76 -2.98 -7.71 -3.63
C VAL A 76 -2.13 -8.22 -2.47
N GLU A 77 -0.82 -7.99 -2.54
CA GLU A 77 0.15 -8.40 -1.53
C GLU A 77 1.26 -7.34 -1.39
N PHE A 78 1.63 -7.01 -0.15
CA PHE A 78 2.71 -6.09 0.19
C PHE A 78 3.11 -6.23 1.66
N ALA A 79 4.36 -5.89 1.96
CA ALA A 79 4.78 -5.63 3.34
C ALA A 79 4.61 -4.15 3.66
N VAL A 80 4.31 -3.82 4.92
CA VAL A 80 4.14 -2.42 5.35
C VAL A 80 4.82 -2.17 6.69
N GLU A 81 5.56 -1.07 6.76
CA GLU A 81 6.19 -0.57 7.99
C GLU A 81 5.65 0.83 8.32
N GLY A 82 5.44 1.11 9.62
CA GLY A 82 4.96 2.40 10.09
C GLY A 82 5.35 2.65 11.55
N SER A 83 5.18 3.89 12.00
CA SER A 83 5.54 4.29 13.37
C SER A 83 4.48 3.95 14.43
N ARG A 84 3.26 3.62 14.00
CA ARG A 84 2.08 3.31 14.80
C ARG A 84 1.00 2.71 13.91
N ASP A 85 -0.04 2.15 14.52
CA ASP A 85 -1.21 1.60 13.84
C ASP A 85 -1.69 2.49 12.70
N ALA A 86 -1.95 1.87 11.56
CA ALA A 86 -2.37 2.57 10.36
C ALA A 86 -3.64 1.99 9.75
N GLN A 87 -4.48 2.90 9.27
CA GLN A 87 -5.56 2.58 8.37
C GLN A 87 -5.03 2.62 6.95
N ILE A 88 -5.02 1.47 6.28
CA ILE A 88 -4.63 1.33 4.89
C ILE A 88 -5.88 1.19 4.05
N THR A 89 -5.94 1.88 2.91
CA THR A 89 -7.01 1.80 1.92
C THR A 89 -6.41 1.52 0.55
N ILE A 90 -6.96 0.53 -0.15
CA ILE A 90 -6.45 0.04 -1.44
C ILE A 90 -7.59 0.06 -2.46
N GLN A 91 -7.25 0.43 -3.71
CA GLN A 91 -8.13 0.29 -4.85
C GLN A 91 -8.05 -1.13 -5.43
N LEU A 92 -9.19 -1.83 -5.41
CA LEU A 92 -9.37 -3.15 -5.98
C LEU A 92 -10.62 -3.14 -6.88
N GLU A 93 -11.07 -4.32 -7.32
CA GLU A 93 -12.30 -4.48 -8.09
C GLU A 93 -13.52 -4.02 -7.28
N ASN A 94 -14.48 -3.38 -7.94
CA ASN A 94 -15.70 -2.85 -7.33
C ASN A 94 -16.64 -3.98 -6.86
N ASP A 95 -17.34 -3.78 -5.74
CA ASP A 95 -18.37 -4.69 -5.21
C ASP A 95 -17.94 -6.17 -5.12
N THR A 96 -16.67 -6.40 -4.81
CA THR A 96 -16.03 -7.73 -4.82
C THR A 96 -15.62 -8.13 -3.41
N ASP A 97 -15.86 -9.40 -3.06
CA ASP A 97 -15.50 -9.98 -1.78
C ASP A 97 -14.04 -10.43 -1.78
N TYR A 98 -13.30 -10.09 -0.72
CA TYR A 98 -11.91 -10.50 -0.51
C TYR A 98 -11.75 -11.14 0.87
N GLU A 99 -10.90 -12.15 0.98
CA GLU A 99 -10.36 -12.62 2.25
C GLU A 99 -9.07 -11.85 2.55
N VAL A 100 -8.98 -11.22 3.72
CA VAL A 100 -7.83 -10.40 4.11
C VAL A 100 -6.99 -11.13 5.16
N TYR A 101 -5.67 -11.07 4.99
CA TYR A 101 -4.67 -11.66 5.86
C TYR A 101 -3.68 -10.57 6.32
N VAL A 102 -3.32 -10.63 7.60
CA VAL A 102 -2.26 -9.82 8.21
C VAL A 102 -1.29 -10.77 8.91
N ASP A 103 -0.01 -10.73 8.54
CA ASP A 103 1.03 -11.70 8.93
C ASP A 103 0.60 -13.17 8.76
N GLY A 104 -0.13 -13.44 7.67
CA GLY A 104 -0.64 -14.77 7.33
C GLY A 104 -1.85 -15.22 8.15
N ALA A 105 -2.28 -14.47 9.16
CA ALA A 105 -3.52 -14.71 9.89
C ALA A 105 -4.70 -14.08 9.16
N ALA A 106 -5.77 -14.84 8.93
CA ALA A 106 -7.00 -14.30 8.36
C ALA A 106 -7.66 -13.34 9.36
N VAL A 107 -7.84 -12.08 8.96
CA VAL A 107 -8.49 -11.03 9.77
C VAL A 107 -9.96 -10.84 9.41
N GLY A 108 -10.40 -11.45 8.31
CA GLY A 108 -11.80 -11.55 7.93
C GLY A 108 -12.06 -11.33 6.45
N SER A 109 -13.31 -11.51 6.07
CA SER A 109 -13.79 -11.22 4.72
C SER A 109 -14.30 -9.80 4.62
N MET A 110 -13.88 -9.07 3.59
CA MET A 110 -14.24 -7.68 3.35
C MET A 110 -14.74 -7.51 1.92
N LYS A 111 -15.88 -6.86 1.75
CA LYS A 111 -16.40 -6.47 0.45
C LYS A 111 -15.94 -5.05 0.13
N THR A 112 -15.36 -4.86 -1.05
CA THR A 112 -15.03 -3.50 -1.54
C THR A 112 -16.32 -2.70 -1.74
N ASN A 113 -16.24 -1.39 -1.52
CA ASN A 113 -17.39 -0.54 -1.81
C ASN A 113 -17.65 -0.41 -3.33
N MET A 114 -18.69 0.33 -3.72
CA MET A 114 -19.03 0.57 -5.14
C MET A 114 -17.93 1.30 -5.94
N SER A 115 -16.97 1.91 -5.24
CA SER A 115 -15.77 2.51 -5.83
C SER A 115 -14.53 1.63 -5.72
N GLY A 116 -14.68 0.36 -5.32
CA GLY A 116 -13.60 -0.63 -5.26
C GLY A 116 -12.61 -0.45 -4.12
N LYS A 117 -12.93 0.36 -3.11
CA LYS A 117 -12.03 0.59 -1.97
C LYS A 117 -12.22 -0.50 -0.92
N LEU A 118 -11.10 -1.07 -0.48
CA LEU A 118 -10.99 -1.94 0.69
C LEU A 118 -10.10 -1.22 1.72
N SER A 119 -10.53 -1.21 2.98
CA SER A 119 -9.79 -0.57 4.08
C SER A 119 -9.48 -1.58 5.17
N VAL A 120 -8.21 -1.69 5.57
CA VAL A 120 -7.71 -2.59 6.62
C VAL A 120 -6.95 -1.81 7.68
N SER A 121 -7.19 -2.11 8.95
CA SER A 121 -6.41 -1.58 10.08
C SER A 121 -5.27 -2.54 10.37
N VAL A 122 -4.05 -2.01 10.47
CA VAL A 122 -2.84 -2.79 10.70
C VAL A 122 -2.10 -2.23 11.91
N GLU A 123 -1.79 -3.08 12.88
CA GLU A 123 -0.95 -2.74 14.02
C GLU A 123 0.51 -2.66 13.56
N LEU A 124 1.17 -1.53 13.79
CA LEU A 124 2.52 -1.28 13.27
C LEU A 124 3.43 -0.73 14.35
N GLU A 125 4.69 -1.16 14.31
CA GLU A 125 5.78 -0.68 15.14
C GLU A 125 6.99 -0.34 14.27
N GLU A 126 7.70 0.74 14.61
CA GLU A 126 8.87 1.18 13.84
C GLU A 126 9.94 0.08 13.77
N GLY A 127 10.41 -0.21 12.56
CA GLY A 127 11.40 -1.24 12.29
C GLY A 127 10.85 -2.67 12.16
N VAL A 128 9.54 -2.86 12.25
CA VAL A 128 8.86 -4.15 12.03
C VAL A 128 7.91 -4.02 10.83
N SER A 129 8.18 -4.79 9.78
CA SER A 129 7.28 -4.87 8.62
C SER A 129 6.23 -5.95 8.84
N VAL A 130 4.98 -5.63 8.52
CA VAL A 130 3.82 -6.53 8.60
C VAL A 130 3.37 -6.90 7.18
N GLN A 131 3.12 -8.17 6.93
CA GLN A 131 2.62 -8.64 5.64
C GLN A 131 1.11 -8.45 5.54
N VAL A 132 0.63 -7.83 4.46
CA VAL A 132 -0.78 -7.65 4.16
C VAL A 132 -1.11 -8.30 2.83
N LYS A 133 -2.15 -9.12 2.83
CA LYS A 133 -2.66 -9.78 1.61
C LYS A 133 -4.17 -9.75 1.56
N ALA A 134 -4.75 -9.43 0.41
CA ALA A 134 -6.18 -9.61 0.17
C ALA A 134 -6.37 -10.45 -1.08
N VAL A 135 -7.12 -11.54 -0.97
CA VAL A 135 -7.36 -12.51 -2.04
C VAL A 135 -8.84 -12.50 -2.39
N LYS A 136 -9.16 -12.31 -3.68
CA LYS A 136 -10.53 -12.32 -4.19
C LYS A 136 -11.21 -13.65 -3.86
N ARG A 137 -12.45 -13.56 -3.40
CA ARG A 137 -13.32 -14.71 -3.19
C ARG A 137 -14.17 -14.95 -4.43
N ALA A 138 -14.28 -16.23 -4.81
CA ALA A 138 -15.13 -16.71 -5.89
C ALA A 138 -16.61 -16.73 -5.50
#